data_AF-A0A3C0ZV85-F1
#
_entry.id   AF-A0A3C0ZV85-F1
#
_cell.length_a   1.000
_cell.length_b   1.000
_cell.length_c   1.000
_cell.angle_alpha   90.00
_cell.angle_beta   90.00
_cell.angle_gamma   90.00
#
_symmetry.space_group_name_H-M   'P 1'
#
loop_
_entity.id
_entity.type
_entity.pdbx_description
1 polymer ?
#
loop_
_entity_poly.entity_id
_entity_poly.type
_entity_poly.pdbx_seq_one_letter_code
_entity_poly.pdbx_strand_id
1 'polypeptide(L)'
;YIIRHGQTANNKAKLLQGRSDIPLNKDGIRQAEAAAKWFRDQQIRIDRVYSSPLIRAVETAKIIAPEAPFFIEDRLIEMDYGP
;
A
#
# COMPACT_ATOMS: atom_id res chain seq x y z
N TYR A 1 -6.26 -5.82 10.20
CA TYR A 1 -6.86 -4.85 9.25
C TYR A 1 -6.39 -5.16 7.85
N ILE A 2 -7.21 -4.89 6.83
CA ILE A 2 -6.83 -5.01 5.42
C ILE A 2 -6.91 -3.63 4.79
N ILE A 3 -5.86 -3.20 4.10
CA ILE A 3 -5.79 -1.91 3.43
C ILE A 3 -5.32 -2.11 2.00
N ARG A 4 -6.03 -1.45 1.08
CA ARG A 4 -5.60 -1.33 -0.31
C ARG A 4 -4.57 -0.20 -0.43
N HIS A 5 -3.57 -0.38 -1.28
CA HIS A 5 -2.58 0.66 -1.57
C HIS A 5 -3.22 1.98 -2.03
N GLY A 6 -2.52 3.10 -1.80
CA GLY A 6 -2.94 4.41 -2.28
C GLY A 6 -2.92 4.55 -3.82
N GLN A 7 -3.40 5.70 -4.30
CA GLN A 7 -3.43 6.05 -5.72
C GLN A 7 -2.04 6.05 -6.39
N THR A 8 -1.97 5.63 -7.65
CA THR A 8 -0.77 5.61 -8.51
C THR A 8 -1.05 6.41 -9.79
N ALA A 9 -0.06 6.60 -10.66
CA ALA A 9 -0.31 7.25 -11.96
C ALA A 9 -1.28 6.43 -12.84
N ASN A 10 -1.13 5.10 -12.90
CA ASN A 10 -1.94 4.25 -13.76
C ASN A 10 -3.40 4.17 -13.32
N ASN A 11 -3.66 4.00 -12.02
CA ASN A 11 -5.05 3.94 -11.57
C ASN A 11 -5.76 5.29 -11.72
N LYS A 12 -5.04 6.43 -11.62
CA LYS A 12 -5.57 7.75 -11.93
C LYS A 12 -5.92 7.88 -13.42
N ALA A 13 -5.09 7.32 -14.29
CA ALA A 13 -5.33 7.23 -15.73
C ALA A 13 -6.32 6.11 -16.13
N LYS A 14 -6.90 5.37 -15.17
CA LYS A 14 -7.77 4.21 -15.39
C LYS A 14 -7.13 3.09 -16.24
N LEU A 15 -5.80 2.97 -16.17
CA LEU A 15 -5.05 1.91 -16.83
C LEU A 15 -4.97 0.67 -15.93
N LEU A 16 -5.04 -0.51 -16.55
CA LEU A 16 -4.70 -1.75 -15.87
C LEU A 16 -3.22 -1.71 -15.47
N GLN A 17 -2.95 -2.00 -14.20
CA GLN A 17 -1.60 -1.93 -13.65
C GLN A 17 -1.00 -3.32 -13.42
N GLY A 18 -1.83 -4.32 -13.07
CA GLY A 18 -1.38 -5.67 -12.77
C GLY A 18 -0.15 -5.69 -11.86
N ARG A 19 0.91 -6.36 -12.31
CA ARG A 19 2.18 -6.49 -11.60
C ARG A 19 3.23 -5.42 -11.99
N SER A 20 2.86 -4.41 -12.76
CA SER A 20 3.73 -3.27 -13.05
C SER A 20 4.03 -2.46 -11.79
N ASP A 21 5.31 -2.25 -11.53
CA ASP A 21 5.79 -1.73 -10.25
C ASP A 21 5.85 -0.20 -10.22
N ILE A 22 4.67 0.42 -10.24
CA ILE A 22 4.52 1.89 -10.26
C ILE A 22 4.24 2.39 -8.85
N PRO A 23 5.00 3.41 -8.36
CA PRO A 23 4.86 3.95 -7.02
C PRO A 23 3.56 4.72 -6.81
N LEU A 24 3.31 5.06 -5.54
CA LEU A 24 2.26 5.98 -5.16
C LEU A 24 2.49 7.34 -5.82
N ASN A 25 1.38 7.98 -6.21
CA ASN A 25 1.40 9.38 -6.58
C ASN A 25 1.19 10.26 -5.33
N LYS A 26 1.21 11.59 -5.50
CA LYS A 26 1.01 12.54 -4.40
C LYS A 26 -0.32 12.32 -3.66
N ASP A 27 -1.38 11.97 -4.38
CA ASP A 27 -2.69 11.70 -3.77
C ASP A 27 -2.68 10.37 -3.00
N GLY A 28 -1.97 9.36 -3.48
CA GLY A 28 -1.76 8.07 -2.81
C GLY A 28 -0.96 8.17 -1.52
N ILE A 29 0.07 9.03 -1.49
CA ILE A 29 0.82 9.33 -0.26
C ILE A 29 -0.11 9.95 0.79
N ARG A 30 -0.89 10.98 0.42
CA ARG A 30 -1.86 11.60 1.34
C ARG A 30 -2.90 10.61 1.86
N GLN A 31 -3.35 9.68 1.02
CA GLN A 31 -4.27 8.62 1.44
C GLN A 31 -3.64 7.71 2.50
N ALA A 32 -2.38 7.31 2.31
CA ALA A 32 -1.65 6.50 3.28
C ALA A 32 -1.41 7.26 4.60
N GLU A 33 -1.07 8.55 4.54
CA GLU A 33 -0.91 9.41 5.73
C GLU A 33 -2.23 9.57 6.50
N ALA A 34 -3.35 9.72 5.78
CA ALA A 34 -4.68 9.80 6.40
C ALA A 34 -5.05 8.49 7.10
N ALA A 35 -4.76 7.35 6.48
CA ALA A 35 -4.93 6.04 7.11
C ALA A 35 -4.04 5.89 8.37
N ALA A 36 -2.78 6.32 8.29
CA ALA A 36 -1.87 6.32 9.44
C ALA A 36 -2.41 7.15 10.60
N LYS A 37 -2.95 8.35 10.30
CA LYS A 37 -3.59 9.22 11.29
C LYS A 37 -4.80 8.53 11.91
N TRP A 38 -5.65 7.90 11.11
CA TRP A 38 -6.82 7.21 11.60
C TRP A 38 -6.47 6.11 12.60
N PHE A 39 -5.47 5.25 12.32
CA PHE A 39 -5.05 4.22 13.29
C PHE A 39 -4.56 4.83 14.60
N ARG A 40 -3.78 5.93 14.54
CA ARG A 40 -3.33 6.64 15.74
C ARG A 40 -4.49 7.20 16.55
N ASP A 41 -5.45 7.85 15.89
CA ASP A 41 -6.63 8.45 16.54
C ASP A 41 -7.49 7.38 17.21
N GLN A 42 -7.56 6.17 16.62
CA GLN A 42 -8.27 5.02 17.19
C GLN A 42 -7.44 4.26 18.26
N GLN A 43 -6.22 4.72 18.56
CA GLN A 43 -5.29 4.06 19.49
C GLN A 43 -5.00 2.59 19.12
N ILE A 44 -5.04 2.27 17.83
CA ILE A 44 -4.76 0.93 17.32
C ILE A 44 -3.25 0.76 17.17
N ARG A 45 -2.70 -0.23 17.88
CA ARG A 45 -1.32 -0.67 17.70
C ARG A 45 -1.24 -1.70 16.57
N ILE A 46 -0.27 -1.54 15.68
CA ILE A 46 0.02 -2.49 14.60
C ILE A 46 1.27 -3.28 14.99
N ASP A 47 1.08 -4.56 15.31
CA ASP A 47 2.19 -5.41 15.78
C ASP A 47 3.03 -6.02 14.65
N ARG A 48 2.43 -6.23 13.47
CA ARG A 48 3.09 -6.78 12.27
C ARG A 48 2.41 -6.27 11.01
N VAL A 49 3.18 -6.15 9.95
CA VAL A 49 2.72 -5.72 8.62
C VAL A 49 3.16 -6.74 7.59
N TYR A 50 2.23 -7.16 6.74
CA TYR A 50 2.49 -8.00 5.57
C TYR A 50 2.04 -7.24 4.33
N SER A 51 2.86 -7.26 3.29
CA SER A 51 2.57 -6.58 2.03
C SER A 51 3.02 -7.41 0.84
N SER A 52 2.37 -7.24 -0.30
CA SER A 52 2.90 -7.74 -1.57
C SER A 52 4.25 -7.10 -1.89
N PRO A 53 5.08 -7.69 -2.77
CA PRO A 53 6.35 -7.08 -3.18
C PRO A 53 6.19 -5.76 -3.97
N LEU A 54 4.99 -5.40 -4.45
CA LEU A 54 4.77 -4.22 -5.28
C LEU A 54 4.96 -2.92 -4.49
N ILE A 55 5.77 -2.00 -5.01
CA ILE A 55 6.25 -0.78 -4.35
C ILE A 55 5.11 0.09 -3.83
N ARG A 56 3.99 0.21 -4.57
CA ARG A 56 2.79 0.94 -4.11
C ARG A 56 2.20 0.40 -2.80
N ALA A 57 2.20 -0.92 -2.62
CA ALA A 57 1.71 -1.56 -1.41
C ALA A 57 2.73 -1.43 -0.28
N VAL A 58 4.02 -1.57 -0.58
CA VAL A 58 5.13 -1.36 0.35
C VAL A 58 5.14 0.08 0.89
N GLU A 59 5.07 1.08 0.03
CA GLU A 59 5.04 2.50 0.40
C GLU A 59 3.84 2.81 1.29
N THR A 60 2.64 2.36 0.89
CA THR A 60 1.42 2.55 1.69
C THR A 60 1.60 1.99 3.10
N ALA A 61 2.09 0.75 3.20
CA ALA A 61 2.25 0.06 4.46
C ALA A 61 3.34 0.70 5.35
N LYS A 62 4.46 1.14 4.77
CA LYS A 62 5.54 1.85 5.47
C LYS A 62 5.09 3.21 6.00
N ILE A 63 4.22 3.93 5.28
CA ILE A 63 3.65 5.20 5.76
C ILE A 63 2.70 4.96 6.94
N ILE A 64 1.90 3.89 6.88
CA ILE A 64 0.89 3.57 7.91
C ILE A 64 1.53 3.09 9.21
N ALA A 65 2.53 2.23 9.11
CA ALA A 65 3.14 1.55 10.26
C ALA A 65 4.68 1.53 10.13
N PRO A 66 5.35 2.69 10.23
CA PRO A 66 6.79 2.81 9.97
C PRO A 66 7.67 2.03 10.96
N GLU A 67 7.16 1.75 12.16
CA GLU A 67 7.92 1.07 13.23
C GLU A 67 7.57 -0.41 13.39
N ALA A 68 6.53 -0.89 12.71
CA ALA A 68 6.10 -2.28 12.85
C ALA A 68 7.05 -3.22 12.07
N PRO A 69 7.34 -4.42 12.60
CA PRO A 69 7.97 -5.49 11.83
C PRO A 69 7.26 -5.71 10.49
N PHE A 70 8.03 -5.66 9.42
CA PHE A 70 7.51 -5.65 8.05
C PHE A 70 7.96 -6.89 7.29
N PHE A 71 7.02 -7.57 6.65
CA PHE A 71 7.24 -8.80 5.90
C PHE A 71 6.68 -8.66 4.48
N ILE A 72 7.45 -9.13 3.50
CA ILE A 72 6.94 -9.32 2.15
C ILE A 72 6.28 -10.69 2.06
N GLU A 73 5.09 -10.74 1.46
CA GLU A 73 4.35 -11.95 1.19
C GLU A 73 3.95 -11.98 -0.29
N ASP A 74 4.65 -12.79 -1.07
CA ASP A 74 4.45 -12.90 -2.52
C ASP A 74 3.06 -13.39 -2.89
N ARG A 75 2.40 -14.16 -1.99
CA ARG A 75 1.03 -14.63 -2.18
C ARG A 75 -0.02 -13.50 -2.15
N LEU A 76 0.37 -12.28 -1.73
CA LEU A 76 -0.50 -11.09 -1.74
C LEU A 76 -0.37 -10.26 -3.02
N ILE A 77 0.44 -10.68 -4.00
CA ILE A 77 0.65 -9.93 -5.23
C ILE A 77 -0.64 -9.79 -6.04
N GLU A 78 -0.80 -8.63 -6.68
CA GLU A 78 -1.92 -8.33 -7.57
C GLU A 78 -2.04 -9.35 -8.72
N MET A 79 -3.26 -9.47 -9.25
CA MET A 79 -3.55 -10.28 -10.42
C MET A 79 -2.63 -9.92 -11.59
N ASP A 80 -2.13 -10.95 -12.26
CA ASP A 80 -1.38 -10.81 -13.49
C ASP A 80 -2.34 -10.73 -14.67
N TYR A 81 -2.26 -9.64 -15.44
CA TYR A 81 -3.10 -9.43 -16.62
C TYR A 81 -2.37 -9.79 -17.92
N GLY A 82 -1.13 -10.29 -17.85
CA GLY A 82 -0.32 -10.59 -19.02
C GLY A 82 0.29 -9.34 -19.67
N PRO A 83 0.94 -9.51 -20.84
CA PRO A 83 1.51 -8.43 -21.64
C PRO A 83 0.45 -7.55 -22.31
#